data_AF-A0A3C0T0J0-F1
#
_entry.id   AF-A0A3C0T0J0-F1
#
_cell.length_a   1.000
_cell.length_b   1.000
_cell.length_c   1.000
_cell.angle_alpha   90.00
_cell.angle_beta   90.00
_cell.angle_gamma   90.00
#
_symmetry.space_group_name_H-M   'P 1'
#
loop_
_entity.id
_entity.type
_entity.pdbx_description
1 polymer ?
#
loop_
_entity_poly.entity_id
_entity_poly.type
_entity_poly.pdbx_seq_one_letter_code
_entity_poly.pdbx_strand_id
1 'polypeptide(L)'
;LGVNIGKNIIIALLISSAIAGIAGACEVTGIARRLQQGLSLGYGYTAIIIAWMSRLNPAVCVPVSIIMAGLLVGGDSVQIMMGVPSAMGQVMQGMILFPMLAGSIFSEYRLRFTAAGAGNHTVSAEGGRA
;
A
#
# COMPACT_ATOMS: atom_id res chain seq x y z
N LEU A 1 -11.87 -0.14 -29.72
CA LEU A 1 -10.78 0.63 -29.06
C LEU A 1 -9.45 0.17 -29.65
N GLY A 2 -8.87 0.97 -30.54
CA GLY A 2 -7.59 0.68 -31.23
C GLY A 2 -6.37 1.21 -30.46
N VAL A 3 -6.17 0.71 -29.24
CA VAL A 3 -4.96 1.06 -28.47
C VAL A 3 -3.82 0.18 -28.96
N ASN A 4 -2.76 0.82 -29.47
CA ASN A 4 -1.52 0.15 -29.82
C ASN A 4 -0.79 -0.28 -28.53
N ILE A 5 -1.00 -1.52 -28.11
CA ILE A 5 -0.48 -2.10 -26.87
C ILE A 5 1.05 -1.96 -26.78
N GLY A 6 1.77 -2.28 -27.86
CA GLY A 6 3.24 -2.19 -27.89
C GLY A 6 3.76 -0.78 -27.65
N LYS A 7 3.16 0.23 -28.29
CA LYS A 7 3.55 1.63 -28.12
C LYS A 7 3.21 2.14 -26.71
N ASN A 8 2.07 1.75 -26.16
CA ASN A 8 1.65 2.17 -24.83
C ASN A 8 2.52 1.57 -23.71
N ILE A 9 2.96 0.31 -23.87
CA ILE A 9 3.90 -0.34 -22.94
C ILE A 9 5.24 0.40 -22.93
N ILE A 10 5.80 0.70 -24.11
CA ILE A 10 7.10 1.41 -24.21
C ILE A 10 7.00 2.80 -23.58
N ILE A 11 5.93 3.54 -23.86
CA ILE A 11 5.71 4.88 -23.29
C ILE A 11 5.57 4.80 -21.77
N ALA A 12 4.79 3.85 -21.23
CA ALA A 12 4.62 3.69 -19.79
C ALA A 12 5.95 3.32 -19.10
N LEU A 13 6.72 2.42 -19.69
CA LEU A 13 8.02 1.99 -19.17
C LEU A 13 9.02 3.17 -19.13
N LEU A 14 9.11 3.94 -20.23
CA LEU A 14 10.00 5.08 -20.32
C LEU A 14 9.64 6.16 -19.30
N ILE A 15 8.36 6.50 -19.17
CA ILE A 15 7.91 7.54 -18.23
C ILE A 15 8.14 7.10 -16.78
N SER A 16 7.73 5.88 -16.42
CA SER A 16 7.89 5.38 -15.04
C SER A 16 9.36 5.23 -14.65
N SER A 17 10.21 4.78 -15.58
CA SER A 17 11.65 4.61 -15.32
C SER A 17 12.38 5.95 -15.25
N ALA A 18 12.00 6.92 -16.07
CA ALA A 18 12.56 8.27 -16.01
C ALA A 18 12.27 8.94 -14.65
N ILE A 19 11.02 8.87 -14.18
CA ILE A 19 10.64 9.45 -12.89
C ILE A 19 11.34 8.73 -11.73
N ALA A 20 11.33 7.39 -11.72
CA ALA A 20 12.00 6.61 -10.68
C ALA A 20 13.53 6.85 -10.64
N GLY A 21 14.16 6.96 -11.82
CA GLY A 21 15.58 7.25 -11.95
C GLY A 21 15.95 8.65 -11.44
N ILE A 22 15.14 9.66 -11.78
CA ILE A 22 15.36 11.04 -11.28
C ILE A 22 15.18 11.10 -9.77
N ALA A 23 14.15 10.45 -9.22
CA ALA A 23 13.94 10.40 -7.77
C ALA A 23 15.15 9.80 -7.04
N GLY A 24 15.67 8.66 -7.50
CA GLY A 24 16.86 8.04 -6.93
C GLY A 24 18.13 8.90 -7.08
N ALA A 25 18.31 9.55 -8.24
CA ALA A 25 19.45 10.45 -8.46
C ALA A 25 19.41 11.68 -7.53
N CYS A 26 18.23 12.24 -7.29
CA CYS A 26 18.02 13.35 -6.35
C CYS A 26 18.36 12.94 -4.92
N GLU A 27 17.95 11.76 -4.49
CA GLU A 27 18.22 11.26 -3.13
C GLU A 27 19.72 11.03 -2.88
N VAL A 28 20.39 10.36 -3.81
CA VAL A 28 21.84 10.06 -3.72
C VAL A 28 22.68 11.34 -3.76
N THR A 29 22.36 12.26 -4.67
CA THR A 29 23.15 13.49 -4.88
C THR A 29 22.88 14.54 -3.81
N GLY A 30 21.66 14.60 -3.27
CA GLY A 30 21.23 15.62 -2.31
C GLY A 30 21.56 15.31 -0.86
N ILE A 31 21.32 14.07 -0.41
CA ILE A 31 21.31 13.75 1.04
C ILE A 31 22.53 12.95 1.45
N ALA A 32 22.95 11.96 0.64
CA ALA A 32 23.91 10.97 1.11
C ALA A 32 25.35 11.52 1.28
N ARG A 33 25.80 12.51 0.49
CA ARG A 33 27.18 13.13 0.43
C ARG A 33 28.40 12.18 0.52
N ARG A 34 28.17 10.87 0.63
CA ARG A 34 29.05 9.71 0.60
C ARG A 34 28.17 8.54 0.14
N LEU A 35 28.74 7.54 -0.53
CA LEU A 35 28.05 6.27 -0.73
C LEU A 35 27.83 5.64 0.65
N GLN A 36 26.71 5.94 1.29
CA GLN A 36 26.28 5.24 2.49
C GLN A 36 26.04 3.78 2.07
N GLN A 37 26.76 2.84 2.69
CA GLN A 37 26.51 1.41 2.52
C GLN A 37 25.07 1.14 3.00
N GLY A 38 24.11 1.16 2.08
CA GLY A 38 22.71 0.91 2.40
C GLY A 38 21.64 1.76 1.71
N LEU A 39 21.91 2.33 0.54
CA LEU A 39 20.89 3.02 -0.30
C LEU A 39 19.61 2.19 -0.55
N SER A 40 19.66 0.87 -0.37
CA SER A 40 18.52 -0.04 -0.50
C SER A 40 18.45 -1.05 0.66
N LEU A 41 18.61 -0.62 1.91
CA LEU A 41 18.47 -1.56 3.05
C LEU A 41 17.03 -1.73 3.58
N GLY A 42 16.00 -1.37 2.78
CA GLY A 42 14.61 -1.65 3.20
C GLY A 42 13.49 -0.90 2.47
N TYR A 43 13.77 0.17 1.72
CA TYR A 43 12.72 1.02 1.13
C TYR A 43 11.75 0.28 0.20
N GLY A 44 12.21 -0.76 -0.51
CA GLY A 44 11.35 -1.61 -1.34
C GLY A 44 10.31 -2.40 -0.53
N TYR A 45 10.70 -2.95 0.64
CA TYR A 45 9.76 -3.65 1.53
C TYR A 45 8.72 -2.69 2.09
N THR A 46 9.16 -1.48 2.46
CA THR A 46 8.25 -0.42 2.90
C THR A 46 7.26 -0.01 1.80
N ALA A 47 7.73 0.08 0.54
CA ALA A 47 6.88 0.40 -0.60
C ALA A 47 5.78 -0.65 -0.83
N ILE A 48 6.05 -1.93 -0.59
CA ILE A 48 5.04 -3.00 -0.66
C ILE A 48 3.94 -2.77 0.38
N ILE A 49 4.31 -2.44 1.62
CA ILE A 49 3.37 -2.14 2.71
C ILE A 49 2.48 -0.95 2.33
N ILE A 50 3.08 0.13 1.83
CA ILE A 50 2.38 1.34 1.39
C ILE A 50 1.37 1.01 0.27
N ALA A 51 1.78 0.22 -0.72
CA ALA A 51 0.92 -0.15 -1.84
C ALA A 51 -0.31 -0.95 -1.40
N TRP A 52 -0.13 -1.88 -0.45
CA TRP A 52 -1.23 -2.63 0.14
C TRP A 52 -2.12 -1.75 1.01
N MET A 53 -1.53 -0.86 1.82
CA MET A 53 -2.27 0.10 2.65
C MET A 53 -3.13 1.06 1.82
N SER A 54 -2.66 1.35 0.61
CA SER A 54 -3.35 2.17 -0.36
C SER A 54 -4.41 1.42 -1.21
N ARG A 55 -4.63 0.12 -1.00
CA ARG A 55 -5.55 -0.74 -1.79
C ARG A 55 -5.39 -0.57 -3.32
N LEU A 56 -4.15 -0.47 -3.80
CA LEU A 56 -3.81 -0.21 -5.21
C LEU A 56 -4.37 1.12 -5.80
N ASN A 57 -4.93 2.01 -4.98
CA ASN A 57 -5.43 3.30 -5.45
C ASN A 57 -4.28 4.33 -5.50
N PRO A 58 -3.89 4.84 -6.69
CA PRO A 58 -2.75 5.75 -6.81
C PRO A 58 -2.94 7.08 -6.08
N ALA A 59 -4.18 7.56 -5.91
CA ALA A 59 -4.46 8.82 -5.22
C ALA A 59 -4.22 8.71 -3.69
N VAL A 60 -4.47 7.53 -3.12
CA VAL A 60 -4.28 7.27 -1.69
C VAL A 60 -2.80 6.97 -1.36
N CYS A 61 -2.01 6.56 -2.36
CA CYS A 61 -0.60 6.20 -2.18
C CYS A 61 0.27 7.40 -1.78
N VAL A 62 -0.05 8.59 -2.28
CA VAL A 62 0.68 9.83 -2.01
C VAL A 62 0.61 10.22 -0.52
N PRO A 63 -0.57 10.44 0.10
CA PRO A 63 -0.63 10.80 1.51
C PRO A 63 -0.12 9.68 2.43
N VAL A 64 -0.34 8.42 2.06
CA VAL A 64 0.11 7.26 2.85
C VAL A 64 1.63 7.16 2.87
N SER A 65 2.30 7.35 1.72
CA SER A 65 3.76 7.29 1.64
C SER A 65 4.44 8.41 2.43
N ILE A 66 3.84 9.61 2.48
CA ILE A 66 4.35 10.73 3.29
C ILE A 66 4.32 10.39 4.79
N ILE A 67 3.19 9.88 5.29
CA ILE A 67 3.07 9.48 6.71
C ILE A 67 4.07 8.37 7.03
N MET A 68 4.21 7.38 6.14
CA MET A 68 5.17 6.30 6.32
C MET A 68 6.63 6.76 6.26
N ALA A 69 6.97 7.67 5.36
CA ALA A 69 8.31 8.25 5.28
C ALA A 69 8.67 8.98 6.58
N GLY A 70 7.72 9.74 7.15
CA GLY A 70 7.90 10.38 8.46
C GLY A 70 8.12 9.37 9.58
N LEU A 71 7.35 8.28 9.61
CA LEU A 71 7.50 7.22 10.60
C LEU A 71 8.86 6.50 10.47
N LEU A 72 9.32 6.27 9.24
CA LEU A 72 10.59 5.59 8.97
C LEU A 72 11.78 6.45 9.40
N VAL A 73 11.81 7.74 9.03
CA VAL A 73 12.87 8.67 9.45
C VAL A 73 12.83 8.91 10.96
N GLY A 74 11.63 9.02 11.54
CA GLY A 74 11.46 9.13 13.00
C GLY A 74 11.98 7.88 13.72
N GLY A 75 11.61 6.69 13.23
CA GLY A 75 12.07 5.41 13.78
C GLY A 75 13.58 5.21 13.67
N ASP A 76 14.19 5.63 12.56
CA ASP A 76 15.64 5.59 12.37
C ASP A 76 16.35 6.58 13.32
N SER A 77 15.82 7.79 13.50
CA SER A 77 16.37 8.77 14.44
C SER A 77 16.39 8.26 15.89
N VAL A 78 15.35 7.53 16.31
CA VAL A 78 15.24 6.93 17.65
C VAL A 78 16.23 5.76 17.81
N GLN A 79 16.42 4.95 16.77
CA GLN A 79 17.39 3.85 16.77
C GLN A 79 18.82 4.38 16.88
N ILE A 80 19.16 5.45 16.15
CA ILE A 80 20.47 6.11 16.21
C ILE A 80 20.71 6.69 17.61
N MET A 81 19.70 7.33 18.21
CA MET A 81 19.84 7.94 19.54
C MET A 81 19.97 6.90 20.66
N MET A 82 19.32 5.73 20.54
CA MET A 82 19.41 4.64 21.51
C MET A 82 20.54 3.63 21.22
N GLY A 83 21.32 3.82 20.14
CA GLY A 83 22.45 2.96 19.79
C GLY A 83 22.05 1.52 19.40
N VAL A 84 20.82 1.32 18.94
CA VAL A 84 20.26 -0.01 18.66
C VAL A 84 20.54 -0.40 17.19
N PRO A 85 20.82 -1.68 16.87
CA PRO A 85 21.09 -2.12 15.50
C PRO A 85 19.95 -1.80 14.51
N SER A 86 20.30 -1.45 13.27
CA SER A 86 19.36 -1.08 12.18
C SER A 86 18.34 -2.15 11.80
N ALA A 87 18.53 -3.40 12.27
CA ALA A 87 17.56 -4.47 12.12
C ALA A 87 16.20 -4.14 12.76
N MET A 88 16.16 -3.27 13.76
CA MET A 88 14.91 -2.86 14.42
C MET A 88 13.94 -2.16 13.47
N GLY A 89 14.44 -1.39 12.51
CA GLY A 89 13.59 -0.74 11.49
C GLY A 89 12.79 -1.75 10.66
N GLN A 90 13.41 -2.87 10.27
CA GLN A 90 12.72 -3.93 9.53
C GLN A 90 11.69 -4.66 10.39
N VAL A 91 12.00 -4.87 11.68
CA VAL A 91 11.05 -5.46 12.64
C VAL A 91 9.82 -4.57 12.81
N MET A 92 9.99 -3.25 12.92
CA MET A 92 8.86 -2.30 13.01
C MET A 92 7.98 -2.36 11.76
N GLN A 93 8.58 -2.42 10.56
CA GLN A 93 7.82 -2.56 9.31
C GLN A 93 6.97 -3.85 9.31
N GLY A 94 7.54 -4.98 9.76
CA GLY A 94 6.81 -6.23 9.92
C GLY A 94 5.68 -6.12 10.96
N MET A 95 5.94 -5.50 12.11
CA MET A 95 4.94 -5.27 13.16
C MET A 95 3.77 -4.39 12.70
N ILE A 96 3.98 -3.51 11.71
CA ILE A 96 2.90 -2.72 11.12
C ILE A 96 2.11 -3.56 10.10
N LEU A 97 2.80 -4.37 9.30
CA LEU A 97 2.16 -5.20 8.27
C LEU A 97 1.26 -6.28 8.88
N PHE A 98 1.66 -6.94 9.97
CA PHE A 98 0.88 -8.03 10.59
C PHE A 98 -0.54 -7.62 11.02
N PRO A 99 -0.74 -6.57 11.83
CA PRO A 99 -2.08 -6.08 12.20
C PRO A 99 -2.86 -5.55 11.02
N MET A 100 -2.17 -4.90 10.06
CA MET A 100 -2.83 -4.37 8.87
C MET A 100 -3.39 -5.51 7.99
N LEU A 101 -2.61 -6.58 7.82
CA LEU A 101 -3.03 -7.78 7.09
C LEU A 101 -4.13 -8.54 7.83
N ALA A 102 -4.02 -8.66 9.16
CA ALA A 102 -5.08 -9.25 9.97
C ALA A 102 -6.40 -8.46 9.87
N GLY A 103 -6.32 -7.13 9.89
CA GLY A 103 -7.46 -6.24 9.71
C GLY A 103 -8.02 -6.26 8.28
N SER A 104 -7.17 -6.40 7.25
CA SER A 104 -7.65 -6.51 5.86
C SER A 104 -8.36 -7.83 5.61
N ILE A 105 -7.87 -8.94 6.18
CA ILE A 105 -8.59 -10.22 6.16
C ILE A 105 -9.95 -10.05 6.85
N PHE A 106 -10.00 -9.40 8.02
CA PHE A 106 -11.26 -9.15 8.72
C PHE A 106 -12.22 -8.21 7.96
N SER A 107 -11.70 -7.28 7.15
CA SER A 107 -12.50 -6.35 6.36
C SER A 107 -12.96 -6.93 5.00
N GLU A 108 -12.18 -7.83 4.38
CA GLU A 108 -12.55 -8.54 3.14
C GLU A 108 -13.46 -9.73 3.42
N TYR A 109 -13.29 -10.40 4.57
CA TYR A 109 -14.31 -11.26 5.17
C TYR A 109 -15.41 -10.37 5.75
N ARG A 110 -16.12 -9.66 4.87
CA ARG A 110 -17.37 -9.00 5.23
C ARG A 110 -18.22 -10.08 5.88
N LEU A 111 -18.40 -10.01 7.20
CA LEU A 111 -19.51 -10.68 7.88
C LEU A 111 -20.76 -10.15 7.17
N ARG A 112 -21.18 -10.82 6.10
CA ARG A 112 -22.54 -10.76 5.60
C ARG A 112 -23.35 -11.36 6.72
N PHE A 113 -23.76 -10.52 7.67
CA PHE A 113 -25.07 -10.68 8.26
C PHE A 113 -26.05 -10.58 7.11
N THR A 114 -26.29 -11.71 6.43
CA THR A 114 -27.58 -11.94 5.78
C THR A 114 -28.57 -11.79 6.90
N ALA A 115 -29.22 -10.63 6.96
CA ALA A 115 -30.41 -10.43 7.76
C ALA A 115 -31.40 -11.50 7.33
N ALA A 116 -31.48 -12.57 8.11
CA ALA A 116 -32.47 -13.61 7.94
C ALA A 116 -33.83 -12.99 8.25
N GLY A 117 -34.73 -13.02 7.26
CA GLY A 117 -36.16 -12.99 7.49
C GLY A 117 -36.81 -11.61 7.65
N ALA A 118 -36.95 -10.89 6.54
CA ALA A 118 -38.08 -9.97 6.36
C ALA A 118 -38.82 -10.33 5.07
N GLY A 119 -39.33 -11.56 5.01
CA GLY A 119 -40.23 -12.02 3.95
C GLY A 119 -41.66 -11.63 4.29
N ASN A 120 -42.03 -10.37 4.10
CA ASN A 120 -43.44 -9.96 4.05
C ASN A 120 -43.89 -10.01 2.59
N HIS A 121 -44.35 -11.18 2.14
CA HIS A 121 -45.12 -11.30 0.90
C HIS A 121 -46.57 -10.93 1.20
N THR A 122 -46.87 -9.64 1.12
CA THR A 122 -48.22 -9.18 0.84
C THR A 122 -48.48 -9.31 -0.66
N VAL A 123 -49.51 -10.11 -0.98
CA VAL A 123 -50.33 -10.11 -2.22
C VAL A 123 -49.76 -10.83 -3.45
N SER A 124 -50.37 -11.99 -3.75
CA SER A 124 -50.86 -12.29 -5.09
C SER A 124 -52.13 -13.12 -4.98
N ALA A 125 -53.25 -12.50 -5.32
CA ALA A 125 -54.51 -13.18 -5.59
C ALA A 125 -54.39 -13.96 -6.91
N GLU A 126 -54.68 -15.26 -6.85
CA GLU A 126 -55.21 -16.12 -7.93
C GLU A 126 -55.38 -17.52 -7.29
N GLY A 127 -56.48 -18.24 -7.34
CA GLY A 127 -57.75 -18.07 -8.00
C GLY A 127 -58.59 -19.34 -7.73
N GLY A 128 -59.92 -19.17 -7.78
CA GLY A 128 -60.89 -20.20 -8.16
C GLY A 128 -60.90 -21.52 -7.37
N ARG A 129 -61.91 -21.69 -6.51
CA ARG A 129 -62.67 -22.95 -6.41
C ARG A 129 -63.91 -22.81 -5.53
N ALA A 130 -65.02 -23.32 -6.10
CA ALA A 130 -66.38 -23.52 -5.57
C ALA A 130 -67.35 -22.33 -5.75
#